data_AF-A0A7V3D392-F1
#
_entry.id   AF-A0A7V3D392-F1
#
_cell.length_a   1.000
_cell.length_b   1.000
_cell.length_c   1.000
_cell.angle_alpha   90.00
_cell.angle_beta   90.00
_cell.angle_gamma   90.00
#
_symmetry.space_group_name_H-M   'P 1'
#
loop_
_entity.id
_entity.type
_entity.pdbx_description
1 polymer ?
#
loop_
_entity_poly.entity_id
_entity_poly.type
_entity_poly.pdbx_seq_one_letter_code
_entity_poly.pdbx_strand_id
1 'polypeptide(L)'
;MIVQDFRGAFMIRLLALILLLPGLARASETIVAIQADPSALRPTGPGASWTLLIEGKTAAGQIVDLTTEANFSSADDRVARVSDHGTVLAAGDGQTTLRVRVRGKSLSIPVEVRDAHRPRVYNFENDILPLLSRFGCNSSGCHGKAEGQNGFKLSVFGFDPKADFTALVHESRGRRLFFPSPRHSLLLRKIAGESSHGGGVRIPTGTAEYHTLLGWIAAGAPFGRDSDPRVVSIRVQPRERILGMGGRQQLRVLARYSDGREADVTALARFQSNAENLAVVDLRGQVQAGNSPGDVAVMASFANQVDVFRALIPAPGRVPAGKVPEHNGIDTLVFARLRKLNLQPAALCDDATFLRRVYLDLIGTLPTPAEARQFLADQRVDKRARLVEDLLKRPEFADYWALKWSDLLRVDRQALGHKNAYAFYRWIRDSFAKNKPLDQFAAELLRAEGPLGESGPAGFYKVTGKPGEMASAVAQVFLGVRIACAECHHHPY
;
A
#
# COMPACT_ATOMS: atom_id res chain seq x y z
N MET A 1 -30.79 -2.83 -52.15
CA MET A 1 -31.30 -2.12 -53.34
C MET A 1 -32.48 -1.28 -52.85
N ILE A 2 -32.37 0.06 -52.95
CA ILE A 2 -33.40 1.11 -52.67
C ILE A 2 -33.70 1.30 -51.15
N VAL A 3 -33.09 2.22 -50.39
CA VAL A 3 -33.11 3.71 -50.39
C VAL A 3 -34.51 4.33 -50.30
N GLN A 4 -34.86 4.94 -49.17
CA GLN A 4 -35.43 6.30 -49.15
C GLN A 4 -35.45 6.93 -47.73
N ASP A 5 -34.81 8.09 -47.65
CA ASP A 5 -34.90 9.12 -46.61
C ASP A 5 -36.33 9.67 -46.46
N PHE A 6 -36.71 10.04 -45.23
CA PHE A 6 -37.63 11.16 -45.02
C PHE A 6 -37.30 11.91 -43.72
N ARG A 7 -36.89 13.17 -43.89
CA ARG A 7 -36.81 14.20 -42.84
C ARG A 7 -38.22 14.72 -42.54
N GLY A 8 -38.51 14.98 -41.27
CA GLY A 8 -39.76 15.66 -40.87
C GLY A 8 -39.72 16.13 -39.42
N ALA A 9 -39.75 17.45 -39.25
CA ALA A 9 -39.66 18.19 -38.00
C ALA A 9 -40.77 17.88 -36.99
N PHE A 10 -40.43 17.92 -35.69
CA PHE A 10 -41.40 18.29 -34.64
C PHE A 10 -40.67 19.02 -33.51
N MET A 11 -41.09 20.26 -33.26
CA MET A 11 -40.58 21.10 -32.18
C MET A 11 -41.76 21.48 -31.25
N ILE A 12 -41.49 21.32 -29.96
CA ILE A 12 -42.04 22.00 -28.76
C ILE A 12 -43.39 21.57 -28.16
N ARG A 13 -43.27 21.22 -26.86
CA ARG A 13 -44.10 21.53 -25.65
C ARG A 13 -44.60 20.25 -24.97
N LEU A 14 -44.55 20.04 -23.65
CA LEU A 14 -44.11 20.76 -22.45
C LEU A 14 -44.28 19.76 -21.29
N LEU A 15 -43.35 19.70 -20.32
CA LEU A 15 -43.57 19.54 -18.85
C LEU A 15 -42.30 19.01 -18.16
N ALA A 16 -41.52 19.93 -17.62
CA ALA A 16 -40.45 19.63 -16.67
C ALA A 16 -41.05 19.50 -15.27
N LEU A 17 -41.11 18.27 -14.75
CA LEU A 17 -41.40 18.01 -13.34
C LEU A 17 -40.07 18.06 -12.58
N ILE A 18 -39.76 19.23 -11.99
CA ILE A 18 -38.64 19.36 -11.05
C ILE A 18 -39.10 18.74 -9.72
N LEU A 19 -38.76 17.46 -9.53
CA LEU A 19 -38.79 16.82 -8.22
C LEU A 19 -37.58 17.31 -7.43
N LEU A 20 -37.84 18.29 -6.54
CA LEU A 20 -36.97 18.63 -5.41
C LEU A 20 -36.87 17.41 -4.50
N LEU A 21 -35.92 16.53 -4.76
CA LEU A 21 -35.45 15.56 -3.78
C LEU A 21 -34.71 16.33 -2.68
N PRO A 22 -35.16 16.31 -1.41
CA PRO A 22 -34.36 16.85 -0.34
C PRO A 22 -33.08 16.02 -0.28
N GLY A 23 -31.94 16.68 -0.47
CA GLY A 23 -30.64 16.08 -0.24
C GLY A 23 -30.65 15.44 1.15
N LEU A 24 -30.30 14.16 1.23
CA LEU A 24 -29.93 13.50 2.47
C LEU A 24 -28.74 14.26 3.05
N ALA A 25 -29.03 15.31 3.81
CA ALA A 25 -28.06 15.98 4.65
C ALA A 25 -27.54 14.89 5.61
N ARG A 26 -26.30 14.47 5.37
CA ARG A 26 -25.56 13.61 6.28
C ARG A 26 -25.70 14.23 7.67
N ALA A 27 -26.38 13.54 8.59
CA ALA A 27 -26.47 14.02 9.97
C ALA A 27 -25.04 14.28 10.44
N SER A 28 -24.72 15.56 10.70
CA SER A 28 -23.38 15.95 11.14
C SER A 28 -23.12 15.25 12.46
N GLU A 29 -22.23 14.25 12.46
CA GLU A 29 -21.85 13.55 13.68
C GLU A 29 -21.39 14.57 14.73
N THR A 30 -22.07 14.54 15.89
CA THR A 30 -21.75 15.46 16.98
C THR A 30 -20.39 15.11 17.56
N ILE A 31 -19.45 16.04 17.47
CA ILE A 31 -18.11 15.92 18.04
C ILE A 31 -18.17 16.37 19.50
N VAL A 32 -17.79 15.47 20.42
CA VAL A 32 -17.80 15.75 21.86
C VAL A 32 -16.48 16.35 22.34
N ALA A 33 -15.36 15.94 21.75
CA ALA A 33 -14.03 16.43 22.08
C ALA A 33 -13.17 16.56 20.82
N ILE A 34 -12.21 17.49 20.84
CA ILE A 34 -11.17 17.60 19.81
C ILE A 34 -9.79 17.58 20.45
N GLN A 35 -8.81 17.05 19.74
CA GLN A 35 -7.41 17.03 20.14
C GLN A 35 -6.51 17.33 18.94
N ALA A 36 -5.32 17.86 19.22
CA ALA A 36 -4.26 18.03 18.24
C ALA A 36 -3.12 17.07 18.55
N ASP A 37 -2.57 16.45 17.51
CA ASP A 37 -1.34 15.66 17.57
C ASP A 37 -0.29 16.28 16.63
N PRO A 38 0.88 16.72 17.15
CA PRO A 38 1.20 16.80 18.57
C PRO A 38 0.45 17.94 19.26
N SER A 39 0.33 17.86 20.58
CA SER A 39 -0.27 18.92 21.41
C SER A 39 0.64 20.15 21.59
N ALA A 40 1.90 20.06 21.17
CA ALA A 40 2.89 21.13 21.18
C ALA A 40 3.95 20.87 20.09
N LEU A 41 4.54 21.93 19.53
CA LEU A 41 5.53 21.82 18.45
C LEU A 41 6.87 22.44 18.84
N ARG A 42 7.97 21.78 18.47
CA ARG A 42 9.33 22.27 18.67
C ARG A 42 10.19 22.16 17.40
N PRO A 43 9.78 22.77 16.28
CA PRO A 43 10.54 22.69 15.03
C PRO A 43 11.93 23.29 15.19
N THR A 44 12.94 22.55 14.75
CA THR A 44 14.35 22.94 14.89
C THR A 44 15.04 22.90 13.53
N GLY A 45 15.73 23.99 13.18
CA GLY A 45 16.53 24.12 11.97
C GLY A 45 15.82 24.82 10.81
N PRO A 46 16.58 25.11 9.73
CA PRO A 46 16.09 25.90 8.60
C PRO A 46 15.03 25.15 7.80
N GLY A 47 13.86 25.77 7.64
CA GLY A 47 12.76 25.21 6.87
C GLY A 47 12.08 24.00 7.53
N ALA A 48 12.29 23.79 8.83
CA ALA A 48 11.61 22.75 9.58
C ALA A 48 10.09 22.90 9.45
N SER A 49 9.42 21.79 9.12
CA SER A 49 7.96 21.76 8.93
C SER A 49 7.36 20.60 9.70
N TRP A 50 6.09 20.72 10.08
CA TRP A 50 5.34 19.69 10.81
C TRP A 50 3.88 19.67 10.38
N THR A 51 3.32 18.49 10.18
CA THR A 51 1.89 18.28 9.90
C THR A 51 1.15 18.08 11.21
N LEU A 52 0.21 18.98 11.51
CA LEU A 52 -0.75 18.79 12.60
C LEU A 52 -1.85 17.84 12.18
N LEU A 53 -2.21 16.91 13.06
CA LEU A 53 -3.42 16.11 12.94
C LEU A 53 -4.45 16.61 13.94
N ILE A 54 -5.64 16.98 13.46
CA ILE A 54 -6.74 17.39 14.32
C ILE A 54 -7.78 16.28 14.33
N GLU A 55 -8.00 15.70 15.50
CA GLU A 55 -8.90 14.56 15.66
C GLU A 55 -10.13 14.97 16.47
N GLY A 56 -11.29 14.52 16.03
CA GLY A 56 -12.55 14.63 16.76
C GLY A 56 -12.95 13.28 17.34
N LYS A 57 -13.44 13.27 18.58
CA LYS A 57 -14.13 12.12 19.16
C LYS A 57 -15.64 12.33 19.02
N THR A 58 -16.35 11.38 18.41
CA THR A 58 -17.81 11.39 18.33
C THR A 58 -18.44 10.94 19.65
N ALA A 59 -19.74 11.19 19.83
CA ALA A 59 -20.48 10.68 21.00
C ALA A 59 -20.44 9.14 21.11
N ALA A 60 -20.33 8.43 19.99
CA ALA A 60 -20.16 6.97 19.93
C ALA A 60 -18.72 6.50 20.21
N GLY A 61 -17.80 7.43 20.50
CA GLY A 61 -16.40 7.13 20.80
C GLY A 61 -15.50 6.92 19.57
N GLN A 62 -16.03 7.08 18.35
CA GLN A 62 -15.25 6.99 17.12
C GLN A 62 -14.32 8.20 16.99
N ILE A 63 -13.11 7.96 16.48
CA ILE A 63 -12.17 9.02 16.12
C ILE A 63 -12.35 9.35 14.64
N VAL A 64 -12.52 10.63 14.34
CA VAL A 64 -12.64 11.17 12.98
C VAL A 64 -11.55 12.22 12.74
N ASP A 65 -11.02 12.27 11.52
CA ASP A 65 -10.11 13.32 11.11
C ASP A 65 -10.88 14.61 10.83
N LEU A 66 -10.45 15.70 11.45
CA LEU A 66 -10.98 17.05 11.28
C LEU A 66 -9.92 18.03 10.76
N THR A 67 -8.72 17.55 10.40
CA THR A 67 -7.57 18.35 10.01
C THR A 67 -7.89 19.28 8.85
N THR A 68 -8.50 18.76 7.79
CA THR A 68 -8.83 19.58 6.62
C THR A 68 -10.15 20.36 6.74
N GLU A 69 -10.90 20.15 7.82
CA GLU A 69 -12.06 20.97 8.18
C GLU A 69 -11.67 22.12 9.13
N ALA A 70 -10.48 22.06 9.71
CA ALA A 70 -10.05 22.99 10.74
C ALA A 70 -9.53 24.30 10.14
N ASN A 71 -9.88 25.41 10.80
CA ASN A 71 -9.32 26.71 10.52
C ASN A 71 -8.12 26.94 11.43
N PHE A 72 -6.96 27.16 10.83
CA PHE A 72 -5.70 27.40 11.53
C PHE A 72 -5.32 28.89 11.47
N SER A 73 -4.73 29.41 12.55
CA SER A 73 -4.04 30.70 12.54
C SER A 73 -2.86 30.72 13.50
N SER A 74 -1.84 31.50 13.19
CA SER A 74 -0.73 31.78 14.10
C SER A 74 -0.94 33.09 14.85
N ALA A 75 -0.49 33.16 16.10
CA ALA A 75 -0.42 34.42 16.83
C ALA A 75 0.76 35.30 16.36
N ASP A 76 1.81 34.69 15.79
CA ASP A 76 2.95 35.41 15.21
C ASP A 76 3.54 34.61 14.04
N ASP A 77 3.19 35.02 12.82
CA ASP A 77 3.67 34.43 11.56
C ASP A 77 5.17 34.63 11.32
N ARG A 78 5.82 35.54 12.06
CA ARG A 78 7.28 35.71 11.99
C ARG A 78 8.00 34.57 12.71
N VAL A 79 7.35 33.91 13.67
CA VAL A 79 7.88 32.75 14.37
C VAL A 79 7.48 31.47 13.64
N ALA A 80 6.17 31.23 13.48
CA ALA A 80 5.67 30.04 12.80
C ALA A 80 4.44 30.37 11.95
N ARG A 81 4.43 29.89 10.70
CA ARG A 81 3.28 30.00 9.78
C ARG A 81 2.56 28.66 9.72
N VAL A 82 1.25 28.68 9.55
CA VAL A 82 0.43 27.46 9.40
C VAL A 82 -0.40 27.55 8.13
N SER A 83 -0.40 26.49 7.32
CA SER A 83 -1.24 26.39 6.13
C SER A 83 -2.69 26.08 6.49
N ASP A 84 -3.58 26.26 5.52
CA ASP A 84 -4.99 25.85 5.56
C ASP A 84 -5.18 24.33 5.75
N HIS A 85 -4.15 23.54 5.46
CA HIS A 85 -4.13 22.08 5.63
C HIS A 85 -3.36 21.62 6.87
N GLY A 86 -3.03 22.53 7.79
CA GLY A 86 -2.41 22.19 9.08
C GLY A 86 -0.92 21.90 9.03
N THR A 87 -0.21 22.28 7.95
CA THR A 87 1.25 22.22 7.90
C THR A 87 1.84 23.47 8.52
N VAL A 88 2.62 23.30 9.58
CA VAL A 88 3.33 24.36 10.32
C VAL A 88 4.74 24.47 9.79
N LEU A 89 5.16 25.67 9.39
CA LEU A 89 6.48 26.00 8.88
C LEU A 89 7.18 26.95 9.86
N ALA A 90 8.38 26.58 10.30
CA ALA A 90 9.28 27.47 11.03
C ALA A 90 9.65 28.68 10.17
N ALA A 91 9.42 29.90 10.68
CA ALA A 91 9.71 31.15 10.00
C ALA A 91 10.85 31.94 10.67
N GLY A 92 10.96 31.87 12.00
CA GLY A 92 11.99 32.54 12.78
C GLY A 92 12.03 32.03 14.22
N ASP A 93 13.15 32.26 14.91
CA ASP A 93 13.35 31.77 16.27
C ASP A 93 12.43 32.48 17.27
N GLY A 94 11.85 31.72 18.21
CA GLY A 94 10.98 32.26 19.24
C GLY A 94 9.85 31.33 19.66
N GLN A 95 8.90 31.88 20.41
CA GLN A 95 7.70 31.16 20.86
C GLN A 95 6.45 31.84 20.30
N THR A 96 5.49 31.04 19.88
CA THR A 96 4.16 31.51 19.45
C THR A 96 3.10 30.47 19.81
N THR A 97 1.84 30.75 19.50
CA THR A 97 0.72 29.84 19.70
C THR A 97 -0.11 29.76 18.44
N LEU A 98 -0.39 28.54 17.99
CA LEU A 98 -1.36 28.30 16.93
C LEU A 98 -2.76 28.17 17.54
N ARG A 99 -3.74 28.76 16.88
CA ARG A 99 -5.16 28.60 17.20
C ARG A 99 -5.80 27.74 16.14
N VAL A 100 -6.52 26.72 16.57
CA VAL A 100 -7.28 25.81 15.71
C VAL A 100 -8.74 25.94 16.06
N ARG A 101 -9.61 26.15 15.07
CA ARG A 101 -11.08 26.17 15.26
C ARG A 101 -11.73 25.19 14.32
N VAL A 102 -12.53 24.27 14.84
CA VAL A 102 -13.25 23.28 14.03
C VAL A 102 -14.54 22.86 14.73
N ARG A 103 -15.64 22.79 13.97
CA ARG A 103 -16.99 22.40 14.46
C ARG A 103 -17.38 23.04 15.80
N GLY A 104 -17.16 24.37 15.92
CA GLY A 104 -17.51 25.15 17.11
C GLY A 104 -16.59 24.97 18.32
N LYS A 105 -15.53 24.15 18.22
CA LYS A 105 -14.53 23.95 19.27
C LYS A 105 -13.21 24.62 18.89
N SER A 106 -12.38 24.94 19.89
CA SER A 106 -11.09 25.60 19.70
C SER A 106 -9.97 24.90 20.47
N LEU A 107 -8.76 24.91 19.92
CA LEU A 107 -7.51 24.46 20.56
C LEU A 107 -6.44 25.56 20.45
N SER A 108 -5.52 25.55 21.41
CA SER A 108 -4.30 26.35 21.38
C SER A 108 -3.10 25.44 21.47
N ILE A 109 -2.20 25.51 20.49
CA ILE A 109 -1.03 24.64 20.36
C ILE A 109 0.21 25.52 20.51
N PRO A 110 1.01 25.37 21.59
CA PRO A 110 2.25 26.12 21.74
C PRO A 110 3.29 25.65 20.72
N VAL A 111 4.03 26.60 20.16
CA VAL A 111 5.11 26.38 19.20
C VAL A 111 6.37 27.08 19.67
N GLU A 112 7.48 26.35 19.72
CA GLU A 112 8.81 26.89 19.99
C GLU A 112 9.74 26.58 18.82
N VAL A 113 10.17 27.60 18.10
CA VAL A 113 11.06 27.47 16.95
C VAL A 113 12.50 27.75 17.39
N ARG A 114 13.43 26.89 16.98
CA ARG A 114 14.87 27.04 17.26
C ARG A 114 15.71 26.87 16.00
N ASP A 115 16.82 27.59 15.93
CA ASP A 115 17.82 27.50 14.85
C ASP A 115 17.26 27.70 13.43
N ALA A 116 16.17 28.46 13.26
CA ALA A 116 15.50 28.66 11.97
C ALA A 116 16.39 29.40 10.95
N HIS A 117 17.32 30.22 11.41
CA HIS A 117 18.24 30.99 10.57
C HIS A 117 19.61 30.33 10.37
N ARG A 118 19.83 29.11 10.89
CA ARG A 118 21.09 28.41 10.63
C ARG A 118 21.25 28.13 9.13
N PRO A 119 22.48 28.20 8.58
CA PRO A 119 22.74 27.78 7.21
C PRO A 119 22.27 26.33 7.00
N ARG A 120 21.47 26.12 5.94
CA ARG A 120 21.03 24.77 5.57
C ARG A 120 22.23 23.96 5.07
N VAL A 121 22.48 22.83 5.72
CA VAL A 121 23.42 21.82 5.24
C VAL A 121 22.62 20.84 4.40
N TYR A 122 22.99 20.68 3.13
CA TYR A 122 22.34 19.74 2.23
C TYR A 122 23.05 18.39 2.25
N ASN A 123 22.28 17.32 2.27
CA ASN A 123 22.74 15.95 2.13
C ASN A 123 21.93 15.27 1.01
N PHE A 124 22.62 14.63 0.07
CA PHE A 124 21.98 14.05 -1.11
C PHE A 124 20.99 12.94 -0.74
N GLU A 125 21.38 12.04 0.15
CA GLU A 125 20.56 10.89 0.57
C GLU A 125 19.33 11.34 1.38
N ASN A 126 19.48 12.36 2.22
CA ASN A 126 18.42 12.83 3.11
C ASN A 126 17.49 13.88 2.49
N ASP A 127 17.99 14.75 1.61
CA ASP A 127 17.23 15.90 1.08
C ASP A 127 16.84 15.74 -0.39
N ILE A 128 17.67 15.09 -1.20
CA ILE A 128 17.55 15.14 -2.67
C ILE A 128 16.97 13.85 -3.23
N LEU A 129 17.50 12.72 -2.81
CA LEU A 129 17.03 11.41 -3.24
C LEU A 129 15.55 11.15 -2.88
N PRO A 130 15.03 11.60 -1.72
CA PRO A 130 13.60 11.47 -1.42
C PRO A 130 12.73 12.30 -2.36
N LEU A 131 13.19 13.47 -2.81
CA LEU A 131 12.47 14.27 -3.81
C LEU A 131 12.41 13.54 -5.15
N LEU A 132 13.53 12.96 -5.60
CA LEU A 132 13.55 12.15 -6.82
C LEU A 132 12.57 10.97 -6.73
N SER A 133 12.46 10.35 -5.56
CA SER A 133 11.57 9.22 -5.28
C SER A 133 10.10 9.62 -5.22
N ARG A 134 9.80 10.71 -4.50
CA ARG A 134 8.46 11.26 -4.33
C ARG A 134 7.80 11.62 -5.65
N PHE A 135 8.55 12.24 -6.56
CA PHE A 135 8.05 12.63 -7.88
C PHE A 135 8.29 11.57 -8.97
N GLY A 136 8.66 10.34 -8.57
CA GLY A 136 8.74 9.17 -9.44
C GLY A 136 9.88 9.17 -10.45
N CYS A 137 10.89 10.05 -10.31
CA CYS A 137 12.01 10.16 -11.23
C CYS A 137 12.82 8.85 -11.31
N ASN A 138 13.01 8.18 -10.18
CA ASN A 138 13.73 6.90 -10.06
C ASN A 138 12.79 5.69 -10.00
N SER A 139 11.54 5.83 -10.46
CA SER A 139 10.63 4.69 -10.62
C SER A 139 11.03 3.81 -11.80
N SER A 140 10.58 2.55 -11.80
CA SER A 140 10.80 1.59 -12.89
C SER A 140 10.21 2.05 -14.24
N GLY A 141 9.24 2.97 -14.24
CA GLY A 141 8.71 3.58 -15.47
C GLY A 141 9.52 4.77 -15.99
N CYS A 142 10.48 5.29 -15.21
CA CYS A 142 11.27 6.48 -15.53
C CYS A 142 12.78 6.14 -15.58
N HIS A 143 13.62 6.89 -14.88
CA HIS A 143 15.08 6.68 -14.87
C HIS A 143 15.51 5.50 -13.99
N GLY A 144 14.60 4.95 -13.18
CA GLY A 144 14.84 3.73 -12.39
C GLY A 144 14.78 2.44 -13.19
N LYS A 145 14.40 2.48 -14.48
CA LYS A 145 14.36 1.25 -15.30
C LYS A 145 15.77 0.64 -15.48
N ALA A 146 15.84 -0.66 -15.74
CA ALA A 146 17.10 -1.41 -15.77
C ALA A 146 18.18 -0.79 -16.70
N GLU A 147 17.78 -0.24 -17.84
CA GLU A 147 18.67 0.40 -18.81
C GLU A 147 18.82 1.93 -18.59
N GLY A 148 18.03 2.53 -17.70
CA GLY A 148 17.87 3.99 -17.59
C GLY A 148 17.23 4.62 -18.83
N GLN A 149 16.94 5.92 -18.80
CA GLN A 149 16.33 6.64 -19.92
C GLN A 149 17.29 7.66 -20.52
N ASN A 150 17.50 7.59 -21.85
CA ASN A 150 18.30 8.55 -22.61
C ASN A 150 19.72 8.76 -22.03
N GLY A 151 20.37 7.67 -21.62
CA GLY A 151 21.70 7.70 -21.02
C GLY A 151 21.73 8.29 -19.59
N PHE A 152 20.58 8.30 -18.90
CA PHE A 152 20.50 8.66 -17.48
C PHE A 152 19.77 7.55 -16.71
N LYS A 153 20.49 6.89 -15.81
CA LYS A 153 20.00 5.80 -14.98
C LYS A 153 20.09 6.18 -13.51
N LEU A 154 19.00 5.96 -12.80
CA LEU A 154 18.94 6.00 -11.36
C LEU A 154 18.67 4.57 -10.85
N SER A 155 19.07 4.30 -9.63
CA SER A 155 18.72 3.13 -8.86
C SER A 155 17.21 3.12 -8.62
N VAL A 156 16.56 1.96 -8.76
CA VAL A 156 15.12 1.81 -8.51
C VAL A 156 14.81 2.28 -7.09
N PHE A 157 13.94 3.29 -6.97
CA PHE A 157 13.49 3.85 -5.69
C PHE A 157 14.60 4.37 -4.76
N GLY A 158 15.80 4.62 -5.30
CA GLY A 158 16.90 5.20 -4.53
C GLY A 158 17.66 4.18 -3.67
N PHE A 159 17.72 2.92 -4.09
CA PHE A 159 18.41 1.86 -3.35
C PHE A 159 19.94 2.05 -3.29
N ASP A 160 20.53 2.77 -4.25
CA ASP A 160 21.97 3.07 -4.29
C ASP A 160 22.23 4.59 -4.41
N PRO A 161 22.29 5.31 -3.27
CA PRO A 161 22.50 6.76 -3.27
C PRO A 161 23.82 7.20 -3.93
N LYS A 162 24.88 6.39 -3.84
CA LYS A 162 26.20 6.75 -4.40
C LYS A 162 26.19 6.65 -5.92
N ALA A 163 25.58 5.59 -6.46
CA ALA A 163 25.36 5.48 -7.91
C ALA A 163 24.45 6.60 -8.43
N ASP A 164 23.36 6.90 -7.72
CA ASP A 164 22.42 7.97 -8.09
C ASP A 164 23.08 9.35 -8.12
N PHE A 165 23.90 9.65 -7.10
CA PHE A 165 24.67 10.87 -7.06
C PHE A 165 25.64 10.95 -8.23
N THR A 166 26.38 9.87 -8.50
CA THR A 166 27.35 9.83 -9.60
C THR A 166 26.68 10.03 -10.95
N ALA A 167 25.54 9.37 -11.17
CA ALA A 167 24.74 9.53 -12.39
C ALA A 167 24.20 10.94 -12.56
N LEU A 168 23.75 11.57 -11.47
CA LEU A 168 23.19 12.91 -11.51
C LEU A 168 24.26 14.00 -11.65
N VAL A 169 25.38 13.88 -10.93
CA VAL A 169 26.38 14.95 -10.75
C VAL A 169 27.56 14.81 -11.71
N HIS A 170 28.05 13.59 -11.96
CA HIS A 170 29.34 13.37 -12.63
C HIS A 170 29.22 12.82 -14.05
N GLU A 171 28.28 11.90 -14.28
CA GLU A 171 28.13 11.27 -15.59
C GLU A 171 27.83 12.27 -16.71
N SER A 172 28.15 11.86 -17.94
CA SER A 172 27.97 12.69 -19.13
C SER A 172 28.64 14.07 -19.01
N ARG A 173 29.83 14.12 -18.39
CA ARG A 173 30.64 15.34 -18.17
C ARG A 173 29.89 16.41 -17.35
N GLY A 174 29.10 15.99 -16.36
CA GLY A 174 28.38 16.91 -15.45
C GLY A 174 27.25 17.71 -16.09
N ARG A 175 26.84 17.40 -17.33
CA ARG A 175 25.85 18.18 -18.11
C ARG A 175 24.49 18.44 -17.44
N ARG A 176 24.17 17.70 -16.37
CA ARG A 176 22.86 17.74 -15.71
C ARG A 176 22.74 18.91 -14.73
N LEU A 177 23.86 19.33 -14.16
CA LEU A 177 23.95 20.43 -13.19
C LEU A 177 24.83 21.55 -13.75
N PHE A 178 24.42 22.80 -13.55
CA PHE A 178 25.18 23.96 -13.99
C PHE A 178 25.43 24.90 -12.79
N PHE A 179 26.54 24.66 -12.10
CA PHE A 179 26.88 25.37 -10.85
C PHE A 179 26.99 26.90 -10.98
N PRO A 180 27.56 27.48 -12.06
CA PRO A 180 27.63 28.93 -12.20
C PRO A 180 26.26 29.61 -12.36
N SER A 181 25.25 28.87 -12.82
CA SER A 181 23.87 29.36 -12.89
C SER A 181 22.89 28.23 -12.54
N PRO A 182 22.69 27.93 -11.24
CA PRO A 182 21.97 26.74 -10.79
C PRO A 182 20.59 26.59 -11.42
N ARG A 183 19.83 27.69 -11.60
CA ARG A 183 18.51 27.70 -12.26
C ARG A 183 18.53 27.17 -13.69
N HIS A 184 19.64 27.30 -14.41
CA HIS A 184 19.79 26.81 -15.78
C HIS A 184 20.24 25.35 -15.87
N SER A 185 20.42 24.67 -14.73
CA SER A 185 20.72 23.23 -14.68
C SER A 185 19.67 22.45 -15.45
N LEU A 186 20.11 21.53 -16.32
CA LEU A 186 19.23 20.69 -17.13
C LEU A 186 18.22 19.93 -16.25
N LEU A 187 18.64 19.47 -15.06
CA LEU A 187 17.75 18.87 -14.07
C LEU A 187 16.54 19.77 -13.76
N LEU A 188 16.79 21.00 -13.30
CA LEU A 188 15.74 21.94 -12.91
C LEU A 188 14.83 22.31 -14.09
N ARG A 189 15.43 22.54 -15.27
CA ARG A 189 14.66 22.89 -16.47
C ARG A 189 13.73 21.76 -16.91
N LYS A 190 14.17 20.50 -16.82
CA LYS A 190 13.35 19.33 -17.19
C LYS A 190 12.24 19.06 -16.18
N ILE A 191 12.54 19.08 -14.88
CA ILE A 191 11.53 18.79 -13.85
C ILE A 191 10.44 19.87 -13.78
N ALA A 192 10.78 21.13 -14.08
CA ALA A 192 9.85 22.25 -14.09
C ALA A 192 9.09 22.42 -15.41
N GLY A 193 9.44 21.65 -16.46
CA GLY A 193 8.81 21.74 -17.78
C GLY A 193 9.32 22.87 -18.67
N GLU A 194 10.39 23.58 -18.28
CA GLU A 194 11.07 24.59 -19.11
C GLU A 194 11.85 23.96 -20.28
N SER A 195 11.95 22.64 -20.32
CA SER A 195 12.52 21.86 -21.42
C SER A 195 11.76 20.56 -21.59
N SER A 196 11.58 20.12 -22.83
CA SER A 196 10.81 18.92 -23.16
C SER A 196 11.28 17.69 -22.37
N HIS A 197 10.38 17.05 -21.63
CA HIS A 197 10.66 15.90 -20.78
C HIS A 197 9.50 14.91 -20.91
N GLY A 198 9.81 13.65 -21.24
CA GLY A 198 8.78 12.62 -21.44
C GLY A 198 7.94 12.33 -20.19
N GLY A 199 8.47 12.61 -18.99
CA GLY A 199 7.73 12.52 -17.74
C GLY A 199 6.84 13.73 -17.44
N GLY A 200 6.81 14.75 -18.30
CA GLY A 200 6.11 16.01 -18.07
C GLY A 200 6.72 16.83 -16.92
N VAL A 201 5.94 17.77 -16.41
CA VAL A 201 6.28 18.57 -15.22
C VAL A 201 6.21 17.65 -13.99
N ARG A 202 7.32 17.56 -13.27
CA ARG A 202 7.42 16.77 -12.03
C ARG A 202 7.43 17.68 -10.81
N ILE A 203 8.25 18.74 -10.83
CA ILE A 203 8.40 19.69 -9.72
C ILE A 203 8.29 21.10 -10.30
N PRO A 204 7.12 21.76 -10.15
CA PRO A 204 6.92 23.13 -10.64
C PRO A 204 7.86 24.15 -10.00
N THR A 205 8.14 25.24 -10.71
CA THR A 205 8.86 26.38 -10.15
C THR A 205 8.10 26.99 -8.97
N GLY A 206 8.83 27.52 -7.98
CA GLY A 206 8.25 28.16 -6.80
C GLY A 206 7.82 27.21 -5.66
N THR A 207 7.89 25.90 -5.87
CA THR A 207 7.65 24.90 -4.82
C THR A 207 8.85 24.77 -3.87
N ALA A 208 8.61 24.39 -2.61
CA ALA A 208 9.67 24.20 -1.63
C ALA A 208 10.69 23.13 -2.06
N GLU A 209 10.22 22.12 -2.78
CA GLU A 209 11.00 21.03 -3.35
C GLU A 209 11.92 21.53 -4.47
N TYR A 210 11.41 22.40 -5.36
CA TYR A 210 12.25 23.08 -6.36
C TYR A 210 13.34 23.93 -5.70
N HIS A 211 12.98 24.69 -4.66
CA HIS A 211 13.93 25.52 -3.92
C HIS A 211 14.99 24.70 -3.18
N THR A 212 14.63 23.51 -2.68
CA THR A 212 15.59 22.58 -2.06
C THR A 212 16.61 22.07 -3.08
N LEU A 213 16.17 21.63 -4.26
CA LEU A 213 17.06 21.21 -5.35
C LEU A 213 17.95 22.36 -5.83
N LEU A 214 17.37 23.55 -6.04
CA LEU A 214 18.10 24.74 -6.44
C LEU A 214 19.18 25.11 -5.42
N GLY A 215 18.85 25.10 -4.14
CA GLY A 215 19.77 25.41 -3.05
C GLY A 215 20.90 24.39 -2.93
N TRP A 216 20.60 23.10 -3.10
CA TRP A 216 21.63 22.04 -3.14
C TRP A 216 22.61 22.22 -4.30
N ILE A 217 22.11 22.54 -5.50
CA ILE A 217 22.99 22.82 -6.66
C ILE A 217 23.83 24.08 -6.38
N ALA A 218 23.22 25.14 -5.85
CA ALA A 218 23.93 26.37 -5.51
C ALA A 218 25.03 26.15 -4.45
N ALA A 219 24.84 25.19 -3.54
CA ALA A 219 25.82 24.77 -2.55
C ALA A 219 26.93 23.86 -3.11
N GLY A 220 26.97 23.64 -4.45
CA GLY A 220 27.97 22.77 -5.09
C GLY A 220 27.59 21.29 -5.14
N ALA A 221 26.30 20.98 -4.96
CA ALA A 221 25.76 19.62 -4.95
C ALA A 221 26.51 18.66 -4.00
N PRO A 222 26.64 18.96 -2.70
CA PRO A 222 27.32 18.07 -1.77
C PRO A 222 26.60 16.72 -1.68
N PHE A 223 27.36 15.63 -1.61
CA PHE A 223 26.80 14.30 -1.31
C PHE A 223 26.36 14.21 0.16
N GLY A 224 27.20 14.70 1.08
CA GLY A 224 27.08 14.48 2.52
C GLY A 224 28.36 13.86 3.06
N ARG A 225 28.44 13.67 4.38
CA ARG A 225 29.55 13.00 5.07
C ARG A 225 29.09 11.63 5.56
N ASP A 226 29.99 10.66 5.64
CA ASP A 226 29.67 9.33 6.19
C ASP A 226 29.21 9.37 7.66
N SER A 227 29.57 10.43 8.39
CA SER A 227 29.14 10.69 9.77
C SER A 227 27.76 11.34 9.87
N ASP A 228 27.16 11.77 8.75
CA ASP A 228 25.86 12.43 8.79
C ASP A 228 24.77 11.45 9.25
N PRO A 229 23.78 11.91 10.04
CA PRO A 229 22.69 11.05 10.46
C PRO A 229 21.91 10.52 9.26
N ARG A 230 21.67 9.20 9.24
CA ARG A 230 20.85 8.54 8.21
C ARG A 230 19.50 8.13 8.77
N VAL A 231 18.50 8.00 7.91
CA VAL A 231 17.16 7.53 8.29
C VAL A 231 17.24 6.04 8.64
N VAL A 232 16.76 5.66 9.82
CA VAL A 232 16.77 4.26 10.29
C VAL A 232 15.39 3.62 10.27
N SER A 233 14.32 4.42 10.33
CA SER A 233 12.94 3.95 10.25
C SER A 233 12.00 5.11 9.96
N ILE A 234 10.81 4.82 9.43
CA ILE A 234 9.71 5.77 9.37
C ILE A 234 8.49 5.24 10.12
N ARG A 235 7.59 6.14 10.51
CA ARG A 235 6.32 5.83 11.15
C ARG A 235 5.19 6.63 10.52
N VAL A 236 4.15 5.97 10.06
CA VAL A 236 2.91 6.59 9.61
C VAL A 236 1.96 6.78 10.80
N GLN A 237 1.37 7.96 10.90
CA GLN A 237 0.39 8.31 11.93
C GLN A 237 -0.88 8.89 11.28
N PRO A 238 -2.07 8.45 11.71
CA PRO A 238 -2.32 7.25 12.51
C PRO A 238 -1.93 5.97 11.75
N ARG A 239 -1.78 4.83 12.46
CA ARG A 239 -1.48 3.53 11.81
C ARG A 239 -2.72 2.86 11.24
N GLU A 240 -3.88 3.07 11.89
CA GLU A 240 -5.14 2.50 11.44
C GLU A 240 -6.34 3.38 11.77
N ARG A 241 -7.36 3.33 10.91
CA ARG A 241 -8.64 4.02 11.09
C ARG A 241 -9.81 3.22 10.54
N ILE A 242 -10.99 3.45 11.13
CA ILE A 242 -12.26 3.11 10.51
C ILE A 242 -12.76 4.37 9.81
N LEU A 243 -12.86 4.32 8.48
CA LEU A 243 -13.33 5.44 7.67
C LEU A 243 -14.73 5.14 7.16
N GLY A 244 -15.66 6.07 7.35
CA GLY A 244 -16.93 6.01 6.63
C GLY A 244 -16.72 6.14 5.13
N MET A 245 -17.69 5.69 4.32
CA MET A 245 -17.68 5.91 2.87
C MET A 245 -17.52 7.40 2.54
N GLY A 246 -16.60 7.74 1.65
CA GLY A 246 -16.27 9.14 1.37
C GLY A 246 -15.54 9.88 2.51
N GLY A 247 -15.15 9.18 3.58
CA GLY A 247 -14.38 9.74 4.70
C GLY A 247 -12.93 10.07 4.31
N ARG A 248 -12.32 10.98 5.07
CA ARG A 248 -10.95 11.45 4.85
C ARG A 248 -10.07 11.16 6.05
N GLN A 249 -8.77 10.99 5.81
CA GLN A 249 -7.74 10.90 6.84
C GLN A 249 -6.45 11.55 6.33
N GLN A 250 -5.99 12.58 6.99
CA GLN A 250 -4.65 13.14 6.84
C GLN A 250 -3.64 12.21 7.52
N LEU A 251 -2.59 11.83 6.81
CA LEU A 251 -1.46 11.09 7.35
C LEU A 251 -0.31 12.04 7.71
N ARG A 252 0.49 11.63 8.70
CA ARG A 252 1.82 12.17 8.98
C ARG A 252 2.84 11.06 8.89
N VAL A 253 4.03 11.36 8.34
CA VAL A 253 5.17 10.44 8.31
C VAL A 253 6.29 11.04 9.13
N LEU A 254 6.70 10.36 10.19
CA LEU A 254 7.85 10.73 11.01
C LEU A 254 9.04 9.84 10.66
N ALA A 255 10.17 10.43 10.32
CA ALA A 255 11.44 9.74 10.14
C ALA A 255 12.25 9.79 11.44
N ARG A 256 12.81 8.65 11.84
CA ARG A 256 13.82 8.57 12.90
C ARG A 256 15.20 8.44 12.27
N TYR A 257 16.13 9.26 12.72
CA TYR A 257 17.52 9.28 12.27
C TYR A 257 18.43 8.50 13.24
N SER A 258 19.62 8.12 12.76
CA SER A 258 20.60 7.34 13.51
C SER A 258 21.19 8.06 14.74
N ASP A 259 21.07 9.38 14.79
CA ASP A 259 21.41 10.22 15.95
C ASP A 259 20.27 10.29 17.00
N GLY A 260 19.16 9.60 16.75
CA GLY A 260 17.98 9.59 17.62
C GLY A 260 16.98 10.73 17.34
N ARG A 261 17.29 11.67 16.45
CA ARG A 261 16.39 12.76 16.08
C ARG A 261 15.18 12.22 15.32
N GLU A 262 14.02 12.84 15.52
CA GLU A 262 12.84 12.64 14.70
C GLU A 262 12.53 13.90 13.89
N ALA A 263 12.04 13.73 12.66
CA ALA A 263 11.57 14.81 11.82
C ALA A 263 10.29 14.41 11.09
N ASP A 264 9.39 15.37 10.88
CA ASP A 264 8.26 15.19 9.99
C ASP A 264 8.74 15.26 8.54
N VAL A 265 8.51 14.16 7.82
CA VAL A 265 8.90 13.98 6.42
C VAL A 265 7.68 13.75 5.53
N THR A 266 6.48 14.11 5.99
CA THR A 266 5.22 13.94 5.24
C THR A 266 5.28 14.59 3.85
N ALA A 267 5.83 15.80 3.78
CA ALA A 267 6.01 16.53 2.53
C ALA A 267 7.10 15.92 1.60
N LEU A 268 7.90 14.97 2.09
CA LEU A 268 8.94 14.28 1.32
C LEU A 268 8.62 12.81 1.06
N ALA A 269 7.68 12.24 1.81
CA ALA A 269 7.25 10.86 1.65
C ALA A 269 6.49 10.66 0.34
N ARG A 270 6.63 9.46 -0.24
CA ARG A 270 5.76 8.99 -1.32
C ARG A 270 4.63 8.17 -0.71
N PHE A 271 3.42 8.32 -1.24
CA PHE A 271 2.25 7.53 -0.83
C PHE A 271 1.72 6.69 -1.98
N GLN A 272 1.22 5.49 -1.68
CA GLN A 272 0.60 4.61 -2.67
C GLN A 272 -0.50 3.76 -2.02
N SER A 273 -1.67 3.70 -2.66
CA SER A 273 -2.75 2.79 -2.26
C SER A 273 -2.59 1.44 -2.94
N ASN A 274 -2.87 0.34 -2.24
CA ASN A 274 -2.91 -1.00 -2.84
C ASN A 274 -4.24 -1.28 -3.59
N ALA A 275 -5.27 -0.45 -3.37
CA ALA A 275 -6.59 -0.59 -3.96
C ALA A 275 -7.23 0.79 -4.14
N GLU A 276 -6.88 1.48 -5.24
CA GLU A 276 -7.35 2.84 -5.53
C GLU A 276 -8.89 2.95 -5.69
N ASN A 277 -9.55 1.84 -6.03
CA ASN A 277 -11.02 1.76 -6.05
C ASN A 277 -11.65 1.82 -4.64
N LEU A 278 -10.90 1.48 -3.59
CA LEU A 278 -11.33 1.55 -2.19
C LEU A 278 -10.91 2.85 -1.52
N ALA A 279 -9.67 3.30 -1.72
CA ALA A 279 -9.21 4.61 -1.26
C ALA A 279 -8.04 5.11 -2.10
N VAL A 280 -8.02 6.43 -2.33
CA VAL A 280 -6.92 7.14 -2.98
C VAL A 280 -6.17 7.97 -1.94
N VAL A 281 -4.91 8.31 -2.23
CA VAL A 281 -4.07 9.17 -1.39
C VAL A 281 -3.42 10.24 -2.25
N ASP A 282 -3.45 11.50 -1.80
CA ASP A 282 -2.79 12.61 -2.50
C ASP A 282 -1.32 12.78 -2.09
N LEU A 283 -0.60 13.70 -2.76
CA LEU A 283 0.81 13.99 -2.45
C LEU A 283 1.03 14.57 -1.04
N ARG A 284 -0.02 15.06 -0.38
CA ARG A 284 0.06 15.59 0.99
C ARG A 284 -0.19 14.50 2.03
N GLY A 285 -0.49 13.28 1.60
CA GLY A 285 -0.85 12.18 2.50
C GLY A 285 -2.31 12.22 2.94
N GLN A 286 -3.19 12.95 2.25
CA GLN A 286 -4.63 12.89 2.51
C GLN A 286 -5.22 11.64 1.84
N VAL A 287 -5.66 10.69 2.64
CA VAL A 287 -6.42 9.51 2.20
C VAL A 287 -7.89 9.87 2.07
N GLN A 288 -8.51 9.48 0.96
CA GLN A 288 -9.92 9.62 0.67
C GLN A 288 -10.52 8.25 0.39
N ALA A 289 -11.40 7.79 1.27
CA ALA A 289 -12.15 6.55 1.07
C ALA A 289 -13.18 6.72 -0.06
N GLY A 290 -13.36 5.67 -0.85
CA GLY A 290 -14.39 5.55 -1.87
C GLY A 290 -15.76 5.17 -1.29
N ASN A 291 -16.63 4.63 -2.15
CA ASN A 291 -18.01 4.27 -1.82
C ASN A 291 -18.23 2.75 -1.70
N SER A 292 -17.17 1.96 -1.66
CA SER A 292 -17.23 0.51 -1.52
C SER A 292 -16.69 0.08 -0.16
N PRO A 293 -17.32 -0.90 0.52
CA PRO A 293 -16.77 -1.45 1.74
C PRO A 293 -15.50 -2.26 1.44
N GLY A 294 -14.54 -2.25 2.36
CA GLY A 294 -13.30 -2.99 2.17
C GLY A 294 -12.21 -2.64 3.17
N ASP A 295 -11.08 -3.30 2.95
CA ASP A 295 -9.83 -3.07 3.68
C ASP A 295 -8.79 -2.55 2.69
N VAL A 296 -8.17 -1.42 3.01
CA VAL A 296 -7.20 -0.77 2.13
C VAL A 296 -5.96 -0.39 2.92
N ALA A 297 -4.81 -0.61 2.30
CA ALA A 297 -3.51 -0.25 2.82
C ALA A 297 -2.93 0.89 1.98
N VAL A 298 -2.50 1.95 2.65
CA VAL A 298 -1.74 3.04 2.06
C VAL A 298 -0.31 2.95 2.56
N MET A 299 0.60 2.63 1.65
CA MET A 299 2.03 2.62 1.92
C MET A 299 2.58 4.04 1.87
N ALA A 300 3.40 4.40 2.85
CA ALA A 300 4.29 5.54 2.79
C ALA A 300 5.73 5.06 2.68
N SER A 301 6.54 5.72 1.84
CA SER A 301 7.96 5.42 1.69
C SER A 301 8.81 6.69 1.72
N PHE A 302 9.94 6.64 2.42
CA PHE A 302 10.92 7.73 2.50
C PHE A 302 12.31 7.16 2.83
N ALA A 303 13.36 7.59 2.11
CA ALA A 303 14.75 7.14 2.30
C ALA A 303 14.90 5.60 2.44
N ASN A 304 14.31 4.84 1.50
CA ASN A 304 14.30 3.37 1.47
C ASN A 304 13.66 2.69 2.69
N GLN A 305 12.95 3.46 3.53
CA GLN A 305 12.09 2.96 4.60
C GLN A 305 10.64 2.99 4.16
N VAL A 306 9.85 2.05 4.68
CA VAL A 306 8.42 1.88 4.37
C VAL A 306 7.63 1.67 5.66
N ASP A 307 6.43 2.24 5.73
CA ASP A 307 5.43 1.93 6.76
C ASP A 307 4.02 2.10 6.16
N VAL A 308 3.01 1.53 6.80
CA VAL A 308 1.68 1.36 6.21
C VAL A 308 0.59 1.89 7.13
N PHE A 309 -0.29 2.72 6.57
CA PHE A 309 -1.59 3.05 7.13
C PHE A 309 -2.65 2.05 6.65
N ARG A 310 -3.53 1.59 7.54
CA ARG A 310 -4.67 0.73 7.19
C ARG A 310 -6.00 1.44 7.44
N ALA A 311 -6.85 1.48 6.43
CA ALA A 311 -8.23 1.95 6.57
C ALA A 311 -9.21 0.79 6.38
N LEU A 312 -10.12 0.67 7.34
CA LEU A 312 -11.29 -0.18 7.25
C LEU A 312 -12.49 0.67 6.85
N ILE A 313 -13.14 0.33 5.74
CA ILE A 313 -14.33 1.01 5.23
C ILE A 313 -15.52 0.06 5.42
N PRO A 314 -16.34 0.23 6.47
CA PRO A 314 -17.49 -0.63 6.69
C PRO A 314 -18.62 -0.30 5.72
N ALA A 315 -19.46 -1.29 5.40
CA ALA A 315 -20.70 -1.06 4.68
C ALA A 315 -21.65 -0.18 5.52
N PRO A 316 -22.52 0.62 4.90
CA PRO A 316 -23.42 1.50 5.61
C PRO A 316 -24.55 0.73 6.31
N GLY A 317 -25.16 1.36 7.31
CA GLY A 317 -26.30 0.82 8.05
C GLY A 317 -25.91 -0.04 9.25
N ARG A 318 -26.89 -0.71 9.87
CA ARG A 318 -26.64 -1.72 10.90
C ARG A 318 -26.93 -3.08 10.29
N VAL A 319 -25.92 -3.93 10.24
CA VAL A 319 -26.12 -5.34 9.95
C VAL A 319 -26.62 -6.02 11.22
N PRO A 320 -27.85 -6.57 11.25
CA PRO A 320 -28.28 -7.38 12.39
C PRO A 320 -27.28 -8.51 12.60
N ALA A 321 -26.85 -8.77 13.83
CA ALA A 321 -25.97 -9.89 14.12
C ALA A 321 -26.71 -11.20 13.81
N GLY A 322 -26.66 -11.65 12.55
CA GLY A 322 -27.08 -12.98 12.18
C GLY A 322 -26.16 -13.94 12.91
N LYS A 323 -26.73 -14.82 13.74
CA LYS A 323 -25.96 -15.90 14.36
C LYS A 323 -25.71 -16.98 13.32
N VAL A 324 -24.77 -16.72 12.41
CA VAL A 324 -24.21 -17.79 11.58
C VAL A 324 -23.38 -18.68 12.51
N PRO A 325 -23.63 -19.99 12.56
CA PRO A 325 -22.86 -20.88 13.41
C PRO A 325 -21.38 -20.87 12.98
N GLU A 326 -20.49 -20.74 13.95
CA GLU A 326 -19.05 -20.94 13.76
C GLU A 326 -18.77 -22.45 13.90
N HIS A 327 -18.24 -23.09 12.86
CA HIS A 327 -17.95 -24.52 12.86
C HIS A 327 -16.48 -24.82 13.21
N ASN A 328 -15.59 -23.86 13.03
CA ASN A 328 -14.17 -23.98 13.34
C ASN A 328 -13.53 -22.60 13.61
N GLY A 329 -12.24 -22.58 13.97
CA GLY A 329 -11.51 -21.34 14.25
C GLY A 329 -11.32 -20.41 13.04
N ILE A 330 -11.42 -20.92 11.81
CA ILE A 330 -11.38 -20.09 10.59
C ILE A 330 -12.64 -19.24 10.52
N ASP A 331 -13.81 -19.81 10.82
CA ASP A 331 -15.09 -19.07 10.84
C ASP A 331 -15.03 -17.93 11.85
N THR A 332 -14.47 -18.15 13.04
CA THR A 332 -14.26 -17.11 14.05
C THR A 332 -13.45 -15.93 13.48
N LEU A 333 -12.35 -16.20 12.78
CA LEU A 333 -11.50 -15.17 12.17
C LEU A 333 -12.21 -14.43 11.03
N VAL A 334 -12.91 -15.17 10.15
CA VAL A 334 -13.68 -14.61 9.03
C VAL A 334 -14.82 -13.74 9.54
N PHE A 335 -15.62 -14.21 10.49
CA PHE A 335 -16.75 -13.48 11.04
C PHE A 335 -16.31 -12.26 11.86
N ALA A 336 -15.19 -12.35 12.58
CA ALA A 336 -14.60 -11.16 13.21
C ALA A 336 -14.27 -10.08 12.18
N ARG A 337 -13.79 -10.45 10.98
CA ARG A 337 -13.51 -9.49 9.90
C ARG A 337 -14.79 -8.95 9.27
N LEU A 338 -15.78 -9.79 8.98
CA LEU A 338 -17.06 -9.36 8.42
C LEU A 338 -17.80 -8.40 9.36
N ARG A 339 -17.80 -8.67 10.67
CA ARG A 339 -18.37 -7.76 11.69
C ARG A 339 -17.71 -6.38 11.66
N LYS A 340 -16.38 -6.32 11.57
CA LYS A 340 -15.63 -5.06 11.41
C LYS A 340 -16.04 -4.31 10.15
N LEU A 341 -16.19 -5.02 9.02
CA LEU A 341 -16.64 -4.45 7.75
C LEU A 341 -18.16 -4.18 7.68
N ASN A 342 -18.92 -4.50 8.73
CA ASN A 342 -20.38 -4.44 8.73
C ASN A 342 -20.98 -5.20 7.52
N LEU A 343 -20.48 -6.41 7.26
CA LEU A 343 -20.94 -7.30 6.19
C LEU A 343 -21.64 -8.53 6.76
N GLN A 344 -22.70 -8.98 6.10
CA GLN A 344 -23.30 -10.29 6.38
C GLN A 344 -22.52 -11.39 5.65
N PRO A 345 -22.32 -12.56 6.28
CA PRO A 345 -21.98 -13.77 5.55
C PRO A 345 -23.02 -14.06 4.46
N ALA A 346 -22.59 -14.62 3.34
CA ALA A 346 -23.50 -15.08 2.31
C ALA A 346 -24.39 -16.22 2.85
N ALA A 347 -25.62 -16.32 2.35
CA ALA A 347 -26.50 -17.42 2.67
C ALA A 347 -25.90 -18.76 2.22
N LEU A 348 -26.26 -19.84 2.91
CA LEU A 348 -25.91 -21.18 2.47
C LEU A 348 -26.49 -21.43 1.07
N CYS A 349 -25.65 -21.91 0.17
CA CYS A 349 -26.10 -22.32 -1.17
C CYS A 349 -26.97 -23.59 -1.09
N ASP A 350 -27.80 -23.79 -2.12
CA ASP A 350 -28.59 -25.01 -2.28
C ASP A 350 -27.71 -26.25 -2.51
N ASP A 351 -28.31 -27.44 -2.37
CA ASP A 351 -27.59 -28.70 -2.45
C ASP A 351 -26.98 -29.01 -3.82
N ALA A 352 -27.63 -28.61 -4.92
CA ALA A 352 -27.08 -28.84 -6.25
C ALA A 352 -25.85 -27.95 -6.49
N THR A 353 -25.91 -26.69 -6.06
CA THR A 353 -24.80 -25.75 -6.08
C THR A 353 -23.64 -26.25 -5.21
N PHE A 354 -23.93 -26.70 -3.99
CA PHE A 354 -22.93 -27.29 -3.09
C PHE A 354 -22.26 -28.51 -3.71
N LEU A 355 -23.04 -29.46 -4.21
CA LEU A 355 -22.56 -30.71 -4.81
C LEU A 355 -21.57 -30.42 -5.96
N ARG A 356 -21.93 -29.51 -6.87
CA ARG A 356 -21.04 -29.16 -7.99
C ARG A 356 -19.74 -28.52 -7.49
N ARG A 357 -19.81 -27.60 -6.53
CA ARG A 357 -18.62 -26.89 -6.00
C ARG A 357 -17.69 -27.84 -5.27
N VAL A 358 -18.21 -28.69 -4.39
CA VAL A 358 -17.38 -29.59 -3.58
C VAL A 358 -16.65 -30.65 -4.42
N TYR A 359 -17.26 -31.17 -5.47
CA TYR A 359 -16.60 -32.10 -6.41
C TYR A 359 -15.45 -31.42 -7.17
N LEU A 360 -15.68 -30.20 -7.69
CA LEU A 360 -14.66 -29.44 -8.40
C LEU A 360 -13.51 -29.00 -7.47
N ASP A 361 -13.84 -28.59 -6.25
CA ASP A 361 -12.86 -28.08 -5.29
C ASP A 361 -12.00 -29.21 -4.71
N LEU A 362 -12.59 -30.35 -4.35
CA LEU A 362 -11.86 -31.44 -3.70
C LEU A 362 -11.16 -32.37 -4.69
N ILE A 363 -11.83 -32.77 -5.77
CA ILE A 363 -11.33 -33.82 -6.67
C ILE A 363 -11.24 -33.38 -8.15
N GLY A 364 -11.52 -32.11 -8.47
CA GLY A 364 -11.31 -31.55 -9.81
C GLY A 364 -12.22 -32.11 -10.91
N THR A 365 -13.30 -32.81 -10.56
CA THR A 365 -14.23 -33.44 -11.51
C THR A 365 -15.67 -33.04 -11.23
N LEU A 366 -16.62 -33.50 -12.05
CA LEU A 366 -18.05 -33.34 -11.81
C LEU A 366 -18.64 -34.64 -11.24
N PRO A 367 -19.71 -34.57 -10.42
CA PRO A 367 -20.43 -35.77 -10.00
C PRO A 367 -21.04 -36.47 -11.20
N THR A 368 -21.07 -37.80 -11.16
CA THR A 368 -21.85 -38.58 -12.13
C THR A 368 -23.36 -38.35 -11.94
N PRO A 369 -24.19 -38.61 -12.97
CA PRO A 369 -25.65 -38.51 -12.83
C PRO A 369 -26.26 -39.41 -11.75
N ALA A 370 -25.58 -40.50 -11.37
CA ALA A 370 -26.01 -41.39 -10.30
C ALA A 370 -25.69 -40.81 -8.92
N GLU A 371 -24.44 -40.37 -8.70
CA GLU A 371 -24.01 -39.71 -7.46
C GLU A 371 -24.85 -38.45 -7.18
N ALA A 372 -25.15 -37.67 -8.22
CA ALA A 372 -25.98 -36.48 -8.07
C ALA A 372 -27.42 -36.82 -7.64
N ARG A 373 -28.05 -37.81 -8.28
CA ARG A 373 -29.40 -38.26 -7.90
C ARG A 373 -29.42 -38.79 -6.46
N GLN A 374 -28.40 -39.56 -6.07
CA GLN A 374 -28.28 -40.09 -4.71
C GLN A 374 -28.14 -38.97 -3.68
N PHE A 375 -27.25 -38.01 -3.90
CA PHE A 375 -27.04 -36.91 -2.96
C PHE A 375 -28.25 -35.98 -2.82
N LEU A 376 -28.94 -35.70 -3.94
CA LEU A 376 -30.13 -34.85 -3.94
C LEU A 376 -31.34 -35.54 -3.27
N ALA A 377 -31.43 -36.86 -3.36
CA ALA A 377 -32.46 -37.63 -2.66
C ALA A 377 -32.18 -37.80 -1.16
N ASP A 378 -30.92 -37.71 -0.72
CA ASP A 378 -30.53 -37.88 0.67
C ASP A 378 -31.09 -36.77 1.57
N GLN A 379 -31.81 -37.15 2.63
CA GLN A 379 -32.45 -36.26 3.60
C GLN A 379 -31.69 -36.18 4.94
N ARG A 380 -30.54 -36.85 5.06
CA ARG A 380 -29.73 -36.78 6.29
C ARG A 380 -29.19 -35.37 6.51
N VAL A 381 -29.28 -34.90 7.75
CA VAL A 381 -28.78 -33.57 8.16
C VAL A 381 -27.27 -33.41 8.00
N ASP A 382 -26.51 -34.51 8.03
CA ASP A 382 -25.04 -34.52 7.91
C ASP A 382 -24.54 -34.90 6.50
N LYS A 383 -25.42 -35.01 5.50
CA LYS A 383 -25.07 -35.49 4.15
C LYS A 383 -23.93 -34.72 3.49
N ARG A 384 -23.82 -33.40 3.73
CA ARG A 384 -22.75 -32.55 3.19
C ARG A 384 -21.39 -32.92 3.79
N ALA A 385 -21.34 -33.12 5.11
CA ALA A 385 -20.11 -33.52 5.80
C ALA A 385 -19.67 -34.93 5.38
N ARG A 386 -20.62 -35.87 5.28
CA ARG A 386 -20.34 -37.23 4.77
C ARG A 386 -19.78 -37.22 3.35
N LEU A 387 -20.39 -36.45 2.46
CA LEU A 387 -19.89 -36.33 1.09
C LEU A 387 -18.45 -35.80 1.06
N VAL A 388 -18.13 -34.78 1.86
CA VAL A 388 -16.76 -34.27 1.97
C VAL A 388 -15.80 -35.37 2.43
N GLU A 389 -16.14 -36.11 3.49
CA GLU A 389 -15.32 -37.22 3.99
C GLU A 389 -15.11 -38.33 2.96
N ASP A 390 -16.13 -38.67 2.18
CA ASP A 390 -16.05 -39.68 1.13
C ASP A 390 -15.17 -39.20 -0.03
N LEU A 391 -15.29 -37.94 -0.43
CA LEU A 391 -14.47 -37.33 -1.49
C LEU A 391 -13.00 -37.21 -1.08
N LEU A 392 -12.69 -36.88 0.18
CA LEU A 392 -11.32 -36.78 0.68
C LEU A 392 -10.58 -38.14 0.65
N LYS A 393 -11.31 -39.27 0.71
CA LYS A 393 -10.75 -40.63 0.67
C LYS A 393 -10.55 -41.16 -0.75
N ARG A 394 -11.06 -40.47 -1.76
CA ARG A 394 -10.96 -40.88 -3.16
C ARG A 394 -9.53 -40.66 -3.68
N PRO A 395 -9.00 -41.56 -4.53
CA PRO A 395 -7.68 -41.37 -5.13
C PRO A 395 -7.58 -40.07 -5.95
N GLU A 396 -8.69 -39.62 -6.54
CA GLU A 396 -8.76 -38.37 -7.29
C GLU A 396 -8.44 -37.13 -6.44
N PHE A 397 -8.70 -37.16 -5.13
CA PHE A 397 -8.28 -36.08 -4.22
C PHE A 397 -6.76 -35.94 -4.23
N ALA A 398 -6.04 -37.05 -4.01
CA ALA A 398 -4.59 -37.05 -4.01
C ALA A 398 -4.01 -36.66 -5.38
N ASP A 399 -4.61 -37.14 -6.47
CA ASP A 399 -4.18 -36.81 -7.83
C ASP A 399 -4.37 -35.33 -8.15
N TYR A 400 -5.54 -34.76 -7.82
CA TYR A 400 -5.87 -33.36 -8.08
C TYR A 400 -5.01 -32.40 -7.27
N TRP A 401 -4.84 -32.65 -5.98
CA TRP A 401 -4.01 -31.80 -5.13
C TRP A 401 -2.52 -31.96 -5.43
N ALA A 402 -2.06 -33.15 -5.83
CA ALA A 402 -0.70 -33.32 -6.33
C ALA A 402 -0.44 -32.47 -7.58
N LEU A 403 -1.40 -32.37 -8.50
CA LEU A 403 -1.27 -31.50 -9.67
C LEU A 403 -1.13 -30.03 -9.25
N LYS A 404 -2.00 -29.53 -8.36
CA LYS A 404 -1.95 -28.14 -7.87
C LYS A 404 -0.63 -27.83 -7.15
N TRP A 405 -0.18 -28.73 -6.28
CA TRP A 405 1.05 -28.53 -5.52
C TRP A 405 2.32 -28.74 -6.35
N SER A 406 2.25 -29.57 -7.39
CA SER A 406 3.37 -29.72 -8.33
C SER A 406 3.65 -28.42 -9.08
N ASP A 407 2.62 -27.63 -9.39
CA ASP A 407 2.78 -26.30 -9.98
C ASP A 407 3.41 -25.32 -8.97
N LEU A 408 2.86 -25.25 -7.74
CA LEU A 408 3.39 -24.39 -6.68
C LEU A 408 4.85 -24.68 -6.31
N LEU A 409 5.21 -25.96 -6.25
CA LEU A 409 6.56 -26.43 -5.91
C LEU A 409 7.47 -26.62 -7.13
N ARG A 410 6.99 -26.26 -8.33
CA ARG A 410 7.73 -26.32 -9.59
C ARG A 410 8.33 -27.69 -9.89
N VAL A 411 7.51 -28.74 -9.91
CA VAL A 411 7.93 -30.06 -10.40
C VAL A 411 8.21 -29.95 -11.90
N ASP A 412 9.47 -29.70 -12.24
CA ASP A 412 9.92 -29.42 -13.59
C ASP A 412 10.63 -30.64 -14.20
N ARG A 413 9.98 -31.28 -15.18
CA ARG A 413 10.53 -32.44 -15.88
C ARG A 413 11.75 -32.10 -16.75
N GLN A 414 11.87 -30.88 -17.27
CA GLN A 414 13.02 -30.47 -18.07
C GLN A 414 14.25 -30.29 -17.19
N ALA A 415 14.09 -29.68 -16.01
CA ALA A 415 15.18 -29.48 -15.06
C ALA A 415 15.59 -30.76 -14.31
N LEU A 416 14.63 -31.63 -13.97
CA LEU A 416 14.86 -32.82 -13.14
C LEU A 416 15.06 -34.11 -13.95
N GLY A 417 14.61 -34.15 -15.20
CA GLY A 417 14.43 -35.39 -15.96
C GLY A 417 13.23 -36.20 -15.48
N HIS A 418 12.78 -37.18 -16.29
CA HIS A 418 11.56 -37.95 -15.98
C HIS A 418 11.61 -38.64 -14.62
N LYS A 419 12.70 -39.36 -14.31
CA LYS A 419 12.78 -40.19 -13.09
C LYS A 419 12.61 -39.34 -11.83
N ASN A 420 13.36 -38.25 -11.71
CA ASN A 420 13.37 -37.42 -10.51
C ASN A 420 12.11 -36.55 -10.39
N ALA A 421 11.61 -35.99 -11.52
CA ALA A 421 10.34 -35.27 -11.50
C ALA A 421 9.18 -36.17 -11.04
N TYR A 422 9.18 -37.43 -11.49
CA TYR A 422 8.18 -38.39 -11.07
C TYR A 422 8.32 -38.79 -9.59
N ALA A 423 9.54 -38.95 -9.08
CA ALA A 423 9.78 -39.19 -7.64
C ALA A 423 9.28 -38.01 -6.78
N PHE A 424 9.53 -36.78 -7.21
CA PHE A 424 9.06 -35.59 -6.53
C PHE A 424 7.52 -35.49 -6.54
N TYR A 425 6.90 -35.64 -7.72
CA TYR A 425 5.44 -35.71 -7.85
C TYR A 425 4.82 -36.80 -6.96
N ARG A 426 5.42 -38.00 -6.94
CA ARG A 426 4.92 -39.13 -6.14
C ARG A 426 4.96 -38.81 -4.65
N TRP A 427 6.02 -38.18 -4.15
CA TRP A 427 6.08 -37.74 -2.75
C TRP A 427 4.97 -36.73 -2.41
N ILE A 428 4.68 -35.78 -3.31
CA ILE A 428 3.58 -34.82 -3.12
C ILE A 428 2.24 -35.58 -3.05
N ARG A 429 1.97 -36.43 -4.05
CA ARG A 429 0.74 -37.22 -4.14
C ARG A 429 0.53 -38.11 -2.92
N ASP A 430 1.56 -38.84 -2.51
CA ASP A 430 1.49 -39.72 -1.35
C ASP A 430 1.29 -38.95 -0.05
N SER A 431 1.77 -37.71 0.04
CA SER A 431 1.52 -36.83 1.18
C SER A 431 0.04 -36.46 1.30
N PHE A 432 -0.64 -36.17 0.19
CA PHE A 432 -2.09 -35.94 0.19
C PHE A 432 -2.88 -37.23 0.46
N ALA A 433 -2.49 -38.35 -0.17
CA ALA A 433 -3.16 -39.64 0.03
C ALA A 433 -3.13 -40.12 1.49
N LYS A 434 -2.07 -39.78 2.23
CA LYS A 434 -1.89 -40.12 3.65
C LYS A 434 -2.42 -39.05 4.60
N ASN A 435 -3.02 -37.98 4.08
CA ASN A 435 -3.46 -36.82 4.86
C ASN A 435 -2.34 -36.26 5.76
N LYS A 436 -1.15 -36.08 5.21
CA LYS A 436 0.02 -35.58 5.94
C LYS A 436 -0.24 -34.17 6.48
N PRO A 437 0.00 -33.89 7.77
CA PRO A 437 -0.08 -32.54 8.32
C PRO A 437 0.82 -31.55 7.56
N LEU A 438 0.31 -30.34 7.32
CA LEU A 438 1.01 -29.33 6.50
C LEU A 438 2.36 -28.91 7.11
N ASP A 439 2.48 -28.88 8.43
CA ASP A 439 3.73 -28.60 9.15
C ASP A 439 4.78 -29.69 8.88
N GLN A 440 4.39 -30.96 8.86
CA GLN A 440 5.27 -32.07 8.50
C GLN A 440 5.65 -32.03 7.03
N PHE A 441 4.69 -31.76 6.14
CA PHE A 441 4.95 -31.58 4.70
C PHE A 441 5.98 -30.47 4.44
N ALA A 442 5.81 -29.32 5.08
CA ALA A 442 6.73 -28.19 4.97
C ALA A 442 8.11 -28.52 5.59
N ALA A 443 8.14 -29.16 6.77
CA ALA A 443 9.39 -29.52 7.43
C ALA A 443 10.19 -30.55 6.62
N GLU A 444 9.54 -31.57 6.05
CA GLU A 444 10.18 -32.55 5.17
C GLU A 444 10.75 -31.90 3.91
N LEU A 445 9.99 -30.98 3.27
CA LEU A 445 10.47 -30.25 2.11
C LEU A 445 11.69 -29.39 2.47
N LEU A 446 11.60 -28.60 3.54
CA LEU A 446 12.64 -27.63 3.92
C LEU A 446 13.92 -28.28 4.47
N ARG A 447 13.84 -29.54 4.91
CA ARG A 447 14.98 -30.33 5.41
C ARG A 447 15.42 -31.39 4.41
N ALA A 448 14.90 -31.38 3.20
CA ALA A 448 15.19 -32.41 2.22
C ALA A 448 16.69 -32.46 1.88
N GLU A 449 17.28 -33.64 1.98
CA GLU A 449 18.67 -33.92 1.64
C GLU A 449 18.80 -35.24 0.87
N GLY A 450 19.99 -35.47 0.30
CA GLY A 450 20.32 -36.72 -0.39
C GLY A 450 20.07 -36.72 -1.91
N PRO A 451 20.31 -37.86 -2.57
CA PRO A 451 20.16 -38.00 -4.02
C PRO A 451 18.71 -37.80 -4.49
N LEU A 452 18.51 -37.07 -5.59
CA LEU A 452 17.16 -36.74 -6.11
C LEU A 452 16.28 -37.96 -6.46
N GLY A 453 16.90 -39.10 -6.76
CA GLY A 453 16.19 -40.34 -7.07
C GLY A 453 15.67 -41.08 -5.82
N GLU A 454 16.19 -40.73 -4.64
CA GLU A 454 15.85 -41.33 -3.35
C GLU A 454 15.05 -40.35 -2.48
N SER A 455 15.35 -39.04 -2.60
CA SER A 455 14.67 -37.94 -1.93
C SER A 455 13.90 -37.11 -2.95
N GLY A 456 12.62 -37.44 -3.14
CA GLY A 456 11.70 -36.67 -3.98
C GLY A 456 11.69 -35.15 -3.69
N PRO A 457 11.50 -34.70 -2.42
CA PRO A 457 11.43 -33.27 -2.11
C PRO A 457 12.74 -32.50 -2.37
N ALA A 458 13.90 -33.18 -2.42
CA ALA A 458 15.17 -32.53 -2.80
C ALA A 458 15.13 -31.98 -4.24
N GLY A 459 14.19 -32.43 -5.09
CA GLY A 459 13.91 -31.86 -6.39
C GLY A 459 13.61 -30.35 -6.36
N PHE A 460 12.98 -29.86 -5.29
CA PHE A 460 12.70 -28.43 -5.11
C PHE A 460 13.98 -27.59 -5.19
N TYR A 461 15.02 -27.96 -4.44
CA TYR A 461 16.30 -27.26 -4.40
C TYR A 461 17.06 -27.30 -5.72
N LYS A 462 16.88 -28.38 -6.50
CA LYS A 462 17.46 -28.47 -7.84
C LYS A 462 16.81 -27.49 -8.82
N VAL A 463 15.50 -27.27 -8.69
CA VAL A 463 14.73 -26.35 -9.56
C VAL A 463 14.89 -24.89 -9.10
N THR A 464 14.86 -24.62 -7.79
CA THR A 464 15.05 -23.27 -7.21
C THR A 464 16.48 -23.11 -6.69
N GLY A 465 17.47 -23.19 -7.59
CA GLY A 465 18.88 -23.29 -7.20
C GLY A 465 19.51 -22.02 -6.63
N LYS A 466 18.87 -20.85 -6.78
CA LYS A 466 19.38 -19.59 -6.22
C LYS A 466 18.73 -19.27 -4.87
N PRO A 467 19.50 -18.80 -3.87
CA PRO A 467 18.94 -18.48 -2.54
C PRO A 467 17.74 -17.52 -2.56
N GLY A 468 17.76 -16.46 -3.38
CA GLY A 468 16.66 -15.49 -3.47
C GLY A 468 15.37 -16.10 -4.05
N GLU A 469 15.49 -16.85 -5.16
CA GLU A 469 14.37 -17.56 -5.78
C GLU A 469 13.73 -18.57 -4.81
N MET A 470 14.56 -19.27 -4.03
CA MET A 470 14.11 -20.22 -3.02
C MET A 470 13.39 -19.55 -1.86
N ALA A 471 13.97 -18.48 -1.30
CA ALA A 471 13.34 -17.71 -0.22
C ALA A 471 11.98 -17.15 -0.67
N SER A 472 11.91 -16.61 -1.89
CA SER A 472 10.68 -16.10 -2.50
C SER A 472 9.63 -17.20 -2.69
N ALA A 473 10.02 -18.36 -3.24
CA ALA A 473 9.12 -19.49 -3.43
C ALA A 473 8.56 -20.02 -2.11
N VAL A 474 9.42 -20.22 -1.09
CA VAL A 474 8.99 -20.69 0.24
C VAL A 474 8.05 -19.70 0.91
N ALA A 475 8.38 -18.41 0.91
CA ALA A 475 7.54 -17.38 1.50
C ALA A 475 6.18 -17.28 0.79
N GLN A 476 6.16 -17.38 -0.54
CA GLN A 476 4.91 -17.32 -1.29
C GLN A 476 4.04 -18.56 -1.04
N VAL A 477 4.62 -19.76 -1.05
CA VAL A 477 3.86 -21.02 -0.91
C VAL A 477 3.36 -21.24 0.52
N PHE A 478 4.22 -21.03 1.53
CA PHE A 478 3.88 -21.40 2.91
C PHE A 478 3.46 -20.23 3.80
N LEU A 479 3.87 -19.00 3.47
CA LEU A 479 3.49 -17.81 4.24
C LEU A 479 2.44 -16.95 3.52
N GLY A 480 2.17 -17.22 2.23
CA GLY A 480 1.28 -16.40 1.41
C GLY A 480 1.84 -14.99 1.15
N VAL A 481 3.15 -14.78 1.33
CA VAL A 481 3.80 -13.46 1.19
C VAL A 481 4.69 -13.44 -0.04
N ARG A 482 4.46 -12.45 -0.92
CA ARG A 482 5.33 -12.21 -2.08
C ARG A 482 6.49 -11.30 -1.65
N ILE A 483 7.64 -11.90 -1.38
CA ILE A 483 8.85 -11.19 -0.93
C ILE A 483 9.93 -11.04 -2.01
N ALA A 484 9.65 -11.39 -3.27
CA ALA A 484 10.63 -11.28 -4.36
C ALA A 484 11.25 -9.87 -4.47
N CYS A 485 10.47 -8.85 -4.12
CA CYS A 485 10.93 -7.45 -4.09
C CYS A 485 12.08 -7.21 -3.08
N ALA A 486 12.19 -8.05 -2.05
CA ALA A 486 13.23 -8.01 -1.03
C ALA A 486 14.63 -8.33 -1.56
N GLU A 487 14.76 -8.84 -2.79
CA GLU A 487 16.06 -9.00 -3.44
C GLU A 487 16.72 -7.65 -3.76
N CYS A 488 15.92 -6.58 -3.91
CA CYS A 488 16.39 -5.27 -4.37
C CYS A 488 16.17 -4.14 -3.35
N HIS A 489 15.11 -4.20 -2.53
CA HIS A 489 14.77 -3.15 -1.57
C HIS A 489 13.99 -3.71 -0.38
N HIS A 490 13.79 -2.93 0.69
CA HIS A 490 12.99 -3.40 1.84
C HIS A 490 11.54 -3.73 1.43
N HIS A 491 11.02 -4.85 1.93
CA HIS A 491 9.61 -5.23 1.84
C HIS A 491 8.83 -4.61 3.02
N PRO A 492 7.55 -4.20 2.87
CA PRO A 492 6.72 -4.22 1.66
C PRO A 492 6.98 -3.03 0.73
N TYR A 493 6.97 -3.27 -0.58
CA TYR A 493 6.99 -2.23 -1.61
C TYR A 493 6.04 -2.57 -2.76
#